data_AF-A0A423NE88-F1
#
_entry.id   AF-A0A423NE88-F1
#
_cell.length_a   1.000
_cell.length_b   1.000
_cell.length_c   1.000
_cell.angle_alpha   90.00
_cell.angle_beta   90.00
_cell.angle_gamma   90.00
#
_symmetry.space_group_name_H-M   'P 1'
#
loop_
_entity.id
_entity.type
_entity.pdbx_description
1 polymer ?
#
loop_
_entity_poly.entity_id
_entity_poly.type
_entity_poly.pdbx_seq_one_letter_code
_entity_poly.pdbx_strand_id
1 'polypeptide(L)'
;MNTTLELSKLLAFAREHSTYYARHWQDLAPQISTLDQLPPIDPQQYWASSNNLDQWPVLTSAVERALVFKTGGTTSAGKLSVFTREEWQTLVRDFGRHLASQLNPGDRVANLFFVGDLYASFIFIHDALAHETSGITEYPFTGDVDFTLLTDSIRQHRINVLAGVPAQLLTFASVLERQGQTLAEVESVLYGGESLFAGQLQMLHRVFPNAWIASIGYASVDAGFIGATSRDCALGEHRMLASHSVLEIIDEHTGEVIEECDRTGRLLITNLTRRLMPLIRYPVGDLACWREPATASMRKFALMGRSMSSQRVRVSSLTLLIDDIDTIIQRNTVSDDWQLVISQSANVDIVCLKWVPEALKPETTQASTALHNALIERYPLIAQLCADGQLELQVAYCTADELARHPRSGKRQRVVDLRDYAAPRPEQRPWTT
;
A
#
# COMPACT_ATOMS: atom_id res chain seq x y z
N MET A 1 16.11 4.53 -22.43
CA MET A 1 16.04 3.06 -22.28
C MET A 1 14.89 2.57 -23.16
N ASN A 2 15.06 1.53 -23.96
CA ASN A 2 13.98 0.99 -24.79
C ASN A 2 13.17 -0.01 -23.95
N THR A 3 12.02 0.42 -23.42
CA THR A 3 11.16 -0.37 -22.53
C THR A 3 10.77 -1.72 -23.14
N THR A 4 10.49 -1.77 -24.45
CA THR A 4 10.16 -3.03 -25.15
C THR A 4 11.33 -4.01 -25.14
N LEU A 5 12.55 -3.53 -25.37
CA LEU A 5 13.74 -4.37 -25.34
C LEU A 5 14.01 -4.94 -23.93
N GLU A 6 13.89 -4.10 -22.90
CA GLU A 6 14.09 -4.53 -21.51
C GLU A 6 13.01 -5.51 -21.06
N LEU A 7 11.76 -5.30 -21.49
CA LEU A 7 10.70 -6.26 -21.26
C LEU A 7 11.01 -7.61 -21.91
N SER A 8 11.37 -7.65 -23.20
CA SER A 8 11.71 -8.91 -23.88
C SER A 8 12.86 -9.66 -23.20
N LYS A 9 13.89 -8.94 -22.73
CA LYS A 9 14.99 -9.53 -21.96
C LYS A 9 14.51 -10.11 -20.63
N LEU A 10 13.65 -9.38 -19.90
CA LEU A 10 13.08 -9.86 -18.64
C LEU A 10 12.24 -11.13 -18.84
N LEU A 11 11.39 -11.16 -19.87
CA LEU A 11 10.55 -12.33 -20.17
C LEU A 11 11.40 -13.56 -20.50
N ALA A 12 12.42 -13.41 -21.36
CA ALA A 12 13.33 -14.49 -21.70
C ALA A 12 14.08 -15.00 -20.45
N PHE A 13 14.64 -14.09 -19.66
CA PHE A 13 15.36 -14.40 -18.43
C PHE A 13 14.48 -15.13 -17.41
N ALA A 14 13.27 -14.62 -17.15
CA ALA A 14 12.35 -15.22 -16.19
C ALA A 14 11.94 -16.64 -16.62
N ARG A 15 11.67 -16.86 -17.91
CA ARG A 15 11.33 -18.19 -18.43
C ARG A 15 12.49 -19.18 -18.28
N GLU A 16 13.73 -18.74 -18.48
CA GLU A 16 14.92 -19.58 -18.40
C GLU A 16 15.30 -19.93 -16.95
N HIS A 17 15.21 -18.96 -16.04
CA HIS A 17 15.79 -19.11 -14.71
C HIS A 17 14.78 -19.33 -13.57
N SER A 18 13.49 -19.03 -13.77
CA SER A 18 12.46 -19.24 -12.76
C SER A 18 11.60 -20.45 -13.10
N THR A 19 11.61 -21.45 -12.22
CA THR A 19 10.78 -22.65 -12.39
C THR A 19 9.29 -22.30 -12.37
N TYR A 20 8.89 -21.27 -11.60
CA TYR A 20 7.53 -20.75 -11.61
C TYR A 20 7.13 -20.24 -13.00
N TYR A 21 7.90 -19.33 -13.60
CA TYR A 21 7.55 -18.75 -14.89
C TYR A 21 7.68 -19.75 -16.05
N ALA A 22 8.64 -20.67 -16.00
CA ALA A 22 8.74 -21.78 -16.96
C ALA A 22 7.45 -22.60 -17.01
N ARG A 23 6.85 -22.90 -15.85
CA ARG A 23 5.56 -23.62 -15.75
C ARG A 23 4.36 -22.72 -16.10
N HIS A 24 4.32 -21.51 -15.56
CA HIS A 24 3.22 -20.54 -15.78
C HIS A 24 3.05 -20.20 -17.26
N TRP A 25 4.12 -20.29 -18.05
CA TRP A 25 4.14 -19.99 -19.48
C TRP A 25 4.38 -21.20 -20.38
N GLN A 26 4.23 -22.43 -19.87
CA GLN A 26 4.54 -23.66 -20.62
C GLN A 26 3.75 -23.78 -21.94
N ASP A 27 2.52 -23.28 -21.96
CA ASP A 27 1.61 -23.35 -23.11
C ASP A 27 1.66 -22.09 -24.00
N LEU A 28 2.55 -21.13 -23.68
CA LEU A 28 2.70 -19.88 -24.41
C LEU A 28 3.82 -19.97 -25.45
N ALA A 29 3.71 -19.14 -26.49
CA ALA A 29 4.74 -19.04 -27.51
C ALA A 29 6.11 -18.68 -26.90
N PRO A 30 7.22 -19.22 -27.45
CA PRO A 30 8.58 -18.89 -26.98
C PRO A 30 8.92 -17.40 -27.14
N GLN A 31 8.38 -16.74 -28.16
CA GLN A 31 8.52 -15.31 -28.36
C GLN A 31 7.22 -14.61 -27.98
N ILE A 32 7.32 -13.70 -27.00
CA ILE A 32 6.21 -12.89 -26.50
C ILE A 32 6.58 -11.44 -26.75
N SER A 33 5.72 -10.72 -27.48
CA SER A 33 5.96 -9.34 -27.91
C SER A 33 5.28 -8.31 -27.01
N THR A 34 4.21 -8.71 -26.32
CA THR A 34 3.33 -7.81 -25.56
C THR A 34 2.85 -8.46 -24.27
N LEU A 35 2.57 -7.65 -23.24
CA LEU A 35 2.16 -8.15 -21.92
C LEU A 35 0.76 -8.79 -21.93
N ASP A 36 -0.16 -8.31 -22.76
CA ASP A 36 -1.52 -8.84 -22.89
C ASP A 36 -1.58 -10.34 -23.26
N GLN A 37 -0.50 -10.88 -23.86
CA GLN A 37 -0.34 -12.30 -24.17
C GLN A 37 -0.02 -13.18 -22.94
N LEU A 38 0.36 -12.58 -21.81
CA LEU A 38 0.77 -13.29 -20.59
C LEU A 38 -0.39 -13.35 -19.60
N PRO A 39 -0.71 -14.48 -18.95
CA PRO A 39 -1.64 -14.48 -17.84
C PRO A 39 -1.07 -13.67 -16.66
N PRO A 40 -1.89 -12.87 -15.95
CA PRO A 40 -1.48 -12.27 -14.69
C PRO A 40 -1.01 -13.34 -13.69
N ILE A 41 -0.13 -12.96 -12.78
CA ILE A 41 0.33 -13.84 -11.71
C ILE A 41 -0.86 -14.19 -10.79
N ASP A 42 -0.99 -15.48 -10.47
CA ASP A 42 -1.79 -15.95 -9.35
C ASP A 42 -0.96 -15.78 -8.05
N PRO A 43 -1.33 -14.87 -7.12
CA PRO A 43 -0.57 -14.64 -5.90
C PRO A 43 -0.44 -15.87 -5.00
N GLN A 44 -1.42 -16.78 -5.01
CA GLN A 44 -1.35 -17.97 -4.17
C GLN A 44 -0.25 -18.91 -4.67
N GLN A 45 -0.19 -19.14 -5.99
CA GLN A 45 0.84 -19.97 -6.61
C GLN A 45 2.21 -19.30 -6.56
N TYR A 46 2.27 -17.98 -6.78
CA TYR A 46 3.52 -17.23 -6.74
C TYR A 46 4.16 -17.26 -5.36
N TRP A 47 3.38 -17.07 -4.30
CA TRP A 47 3.88 -17.07 -2.93
C TRP A 47 3.96 -18.48 -2.30
N ALA A 48 3.59 -19.53 -3.04
CA ALA A 48 3.71 -20.90 -2.56
C ALA A 48 5.17 -21.24 -2.23
N SER A 49 5.38 -21.81 -1.04
CA SER A 49 6.72 -22.15 -0.50
C SER A 49 7.68 -20.97 -0.29
N SER A 50 7.19 -19.73 -0.29
CA SER A 50 8.01 -18.53 -0.04
C SER A 50 8.60 -18.44 1.38
N ASN A 51 8.14 -19.29 2.29
CA ASN A 51 8.72 -19.47 3.62
C ASN A 51 10.09 -20.16 3.61
N ASN A 52 10.47 -20.82 2.50
CA ASN A 52 11.78 -21.40 2.30
C ASN A 52 12.42 -20.83 1.03
N LEU A 53 13.27 -19.82 1.21
CA LEU A 53 13.92 -19.13 0.10
C LEU A 53 14.83 -20.04 -0.74
N ASP A 54 15.38 -21.12 -0.18
CA ASP A 54 16.23 -22.05 -0.93
C ASP A 54 15.44 -22.92 -1.92
N GLN A 55 14.12 -23.01 -1.75
CA GLN A 55 13.24 -23.87 -2.54
C GLN A 55 12.11 -23.10 -3.23
N TRP A 56 12.09 -21.77 -3.12
CA TRP A 56 11.01 -20.97 -3.65
C TRP A 56 11.09 -20.88 -5.18
N PRO A 57 10.16 -21.49 -5.95
CA PRO A 57 10.32 -21.67 -7.41
C PRO A 57 10.31 -20.38 -8.23
N VAL A 58 9.90 -19.27 -7.61
CA VAL A 58 9.92 -17.93 -8.21
C VAL A 58 11.34 -17.42 -8.38
N LEU A 59 12.23 -17.70 -7.44
CA LEU A 59 13.57 -17.15 -7.45
C LEU A 59 14.37 -17.67 -8.64
N THR A 60 15.17 -16.80 -9.24
CA THR A 60 15.99 -17.12 -10.43
C THR A 60 17.41 -17.54 -10.08
N SER A 61 17.83 -17.34 -8.84
CA SER A 61 19.11 -17.74 -8.29
C SER A 61 19.05 -17.87 -6.77
N ALA A 62 20.11 -18.41 -6.16
CA ALA A 62 20.24 -18.48 -4.71
C ALA A 62 20.26 -17.09 -4.08
N VAL A 63 19.72 -16.97 -2.86
CA VAL A 63 19.68 -15.70 -2.11
C VAL A 63 21.04 -15.43 -1.48
N GLU A 64 21.97 -14.96 -2.30
CA GLU A 64 23.30 -14.54 -1.90
C GLU A 64 23.46 -13.03 -2.10
N ARG A 65 24.11 -12.33 -1.15
CA ARG A 65 24.36 -10.88 -1.23
C ARG A 65 23.07 -10.06 -1.47
N ALA A 66 22.02 -10.42 -0.75
CA ALA A 66 20.68 -9.85 -0.88
C ALA A 66 20.22 -9.14 0.40
N LEU A 67 19.21 -8.29 0.28
CA LEU A 67 18.39 -7.78 1.37
C LEU A 67 17.06 -8.55 1.38
N VAL A 68 16.56 -8.84 2.57
CA VAL A 68 15.34 -9.62 2.78
C VAL A 68 14.40 -8.83 3.69
N PHE A 69 13.17 -8.63 3.25
CA PHE A 69 12.18 -7.85 3.96
C PHE A 69 10.84 -8.59 4.05
N LYS A 70 10.11 -8.41 5.15
CA LYS A 70 8.72 -8.88 5.23
C LYS A 70 7.84 -8.06 4.30
N THR A 71 6.96 -8.71 3.57
CA THR A 71 5.87 -8.02 2.88
C THR A 71 4.87 -7.47 3.90
N GLY A 72 4.23 -6.34 3.62
CA GLY A 72 3.41 -5.61 4.61
C GLY A 72 2.33 -6.46 5.30
N GLY A 73 2.11 -6.17 6.59
CA GLY A 73 1.17 -6.84 7.49
C GLY A 73 1.89 -7.62 8.60
N THR A 74 1.51 -7.38 9.86
CA THR A 74 2.00 -8.13 11.04
C THR A 74 1.65 -9.62 11.00
N THR A 75 0.70 -10.00 10.15
CA THR A 75 0.27 -11.37 9.87
C THR A 75 0.72 -11.90 8.51
N SER A 76 1.61 -11.20 7.78
CA SER A 76 2.16 -11.74 6.52
C SER A 76 2.63 -13.18 6.79
N ALA A 77 2.03 -14.16 6.11
CA ALA A 77 2.19 -15.58 6.40
C ALA A 77 3.61 -16.09 6.07
N GLY A 78 4.65 -15.47 6.62
CA GLY A 78 6.05 -15.69 6.30
C GLY A 78 6.49 -15.17 4.92
N LYS A 79 5.71 -14.31 4.25
CA LYS A 79 6.04 -13.82 2.90
C LYS A 79 7.19 -12.81 2.94
N LEU A 80 8.33 -13.21 2.40
CA LEU A 80 9.56 -12.42 2.32
C LEU A 80 9.82 -11.94 0.88
N SER A 81 10.07 -10.65 0.71
CA SER A 81 10.58 -10.07 -0.53
C SER A 81 12.10 -10.01 -0.47
N VAL A 82 12.74 -10.39 -1.58
CA VAL A 82 14.20 -10.48 -1.66
C VAL A 82 14.74 -9.61 -2.79
N PHE A 83 15.75 -8.79 -2.47
CA PHE A 83 16.39 -7.88 -3.40
C PHE A 83 17.88 -8.19 -3.45
N THR A 84 18.47 -8.32 -4.63
CA THR A 84 19.93 -8.19 -4.71
C THR A 84 20.34 -6.79 -4.26
N ARG A 85 21.59 -6.61 -3.84
CA ARG A 85 22.12 -5.27 -3.52
C ARG A 85 21.98 -4.30 -4.69
N GLU A 86 22.17 -4.76 -5.92
CA GLU A 86 22.04 -3.91 -7.11
C GLU A 86 20.57 -3.52 -7.39
N GLU A 87 19.64 -4.45 -7.23
CA GLU A 87 18.21 -4.19 -7.35
C GLU A 87 17.75 -3.17 -6.33
N TRP A 88 18.17 -3.32 -5.07
CA TRP A 88 17.88 -2.37 -4.02
C TRP A 88 18.43 -0.98 -4.33
N GLN A 89 19.70 -0.88 -4.72
CA GLN A 89 20.33 0.38 -5.11
C GLN A 89 19.64 1.04 -6.30
N THR A 90 19.16 0.25 -7.26
CA THR A 90 18.36 0.76 -8.39
C THR A 90 17.02 1.29 -7.93
N LEU A 91 16.32 0.57 -7.06
CA LEU A 91 15.05 0.98 -6.46
C LEU A 91 15.17 2.32 -5.72
N VAL A 92 16.09 2.43 -4.75
CA VAL A 92 16.23 3.62 -3.91
C VAL A 92 16.74 4.83 -4.70
N ARG A 93 17.64 4.62 -5.68
CA ARG A 93 18.12 5.69 -6.55
C ARG A 93 17.02 6.26 -7.45
N ASP A 94 16.24 5.39 -8.07
CA ASP A 94 15.18 5.82 -8.99
C ASP A 94 14.04 6.51 -8.21
N PHE A 95 13.71 6.03 -7.01
CA PHE A 95 12.76 6.69 -6.10
C PHE A 95 13.28 8.04 -5.60
N GLY A 96 14.51 8.09 -5.07
CA GLY A 96 15.13 9.31 -4.52
C GLY A 96 15.22 10.46 -5.52
N ARG A 97 15.56 10.16 -6.77
CA ARG A 97 15.56 11.16 -7.86
C ARG A 97 14.18 11.75 -8.13
N HIS A 98 13.10 10.98 -7.96
CA HIS A 98 11.74 11.50 -8.11
C HIS A 98 11.28 12.25 -6.87
N LEU A 99 11.64 11.77 -5.68
CA LEU A 99 11.36 12.41 -4.41
C LEU A 99 11.91 13.84 -4.36
N ALA A 100 13.06 14.09 -4.99
CA ALA A 100 13.66 15.41 -5.14
C ALA A 100 12.68 16.46 -5.71
N SER A 101 11.74 16.08 -6.59
CA SER A 101 10.74 16.99 -7.16
C SER A 101 9.68 17.49 -6.16
N GLN A 102 9.56 16.83 -5.00
CA GLN A 102 8.66 17.17 -3.91
C GLN A 102 9.34 18.06 -2.85
N LEU A 103 10.67 18.15 -2.89
CA LEU A 103 11.49 18.80 -1.87
C LEU A 103 12.13 20.09 -2.42
N ASN A 104 12.40 21.04 -1.53
CA ASN A 104 13.12 22.27 -1.83
C ASN A 104 14.57 22.19 -1.33
N PRO A 105 15.50 22.93 -1.94
CA PRO A 105 16.86 23.06 -1.40
C PRO A 105 16.87 23.54 0.04
N GLY A 106 17.63 22.87 0.90
CA GLY A 106 17.72 23.18 2.32
C GLY A 106 16.57 22.68 3.19
N ASP A 107 15.59 21.94 2.63
CA ASP A 107 14.58 21.24 3.42
C ASP A 107 15.27 20.35 4.48
N ARG A 108 14.64 20.23 5.64
CA ARG A 108 15.10 19.46 6.80
C ARG A 108 14.04 18.43 7.09
N VAL A 109 14.37 17.16 6.78
CA VAL A 109 13.41 16.07 6.69
C VAL A 109 13.52 15.19 7.93
N ALA A 110 12.48 15.12 8.75
CA ALA A 110 12.35 14.07 9.76
C ALA A 110 11.79 12.80 9.11
N ASN A 111 12.59 11.74 9.07
CA ASN A 111 12.16 10.42 8.63
C ASN A 111 11.56 9.65 9.81
N LEU A 112 10.25 9.47 9.77
CA LEU A 112 9.39 8.89 10.81
C LEU A 112 8.81 7.54 10.39
N PHE A 113 9.40 6.87 9.40
CA PHE A 113 9.04 5.49 9.05
C PHE A 113 9.62 4.48 10.06
N PHE A 114 9.19 3.22 9.97
CA PHE A 114 9.57 2.17 10.92
C PHE A 114 10.71 1.28 10.39
N VAL A 115 11.54 0.79 11.31
CA VAL A 115 12.69 -0.08 11.03
C VAL A 115 12.72 -1.23 12.04
N GLY A 116 13.46 -2.30 11.72
CA GLY A 116 13.57 -3.49 12.57
C GLY A 116 12.67 -4.62 12.09
N ASP A 117 12.83 -5.82 12.63
CA ASP A 117 11.99 -7.00 12.35
C ASP A 117 11.70 -7.31 10.87
N LEU A 118 12.66 -6.97 9.99
CA LEU A 118 12.58 -7.07 8.51
C LEU A 118 11.62 -6.07 7.84
N TYR A 119 11.18 -5.01 8.52
CA TYR A 119 10.43 -3.91 7.92
C TYR A 119 11.32 -3.00 7.10
N ALA A 120 10.90 -2.72 5.86
CA ALA A 120 11.70 -2.01 4.88
C ALA A 120 11.52 -0.49 4.89
N SER A 121 10.40 0.05 5.42
CA SER A 121 9.95 1.41 5.08
C SER A 121 10.95 2.50 5.45
N PHE A 122 11.50 2.47 6.67
CA PHE A 122 12.53 3.43 7.06
C PHE A 122 13.81 3.29 6.26
N ILE A 123 14.32 2.06 6.07
CA ILE A 123 15.56 1.80 5.32
C ILE A 123 15.39 2.23 3.87
N PHE A 124 14.22 1.96 3.27
CA PHE A 124 13.88 2.36 1.91
C PHE A 124 13.90 3.89 1.76
N ILE A 125 13.24 4.62 2.66
CA ILE A 125 13.18 6.08 2.59
C ILE A 125 14.53 6.72 2.94
N HIS A 126 15.25 6.19 3.93
CA HIS A 126 16.60 6.65 4.27
C HIS A 126 17.55 6.53 3.07
N ASP A 127 17.62 5.35 2.46
CA ASP A 127 18.47 5.14 1.28
C ASP A 127 17.99 5.97 0.08
N ALA A 128 16.67 6.19 -0.08
CA ALA A 128 16.17 7.04 -1.15
C ALA A 128 16.51 8.52 -0.96
N LEU A 129 16.40 9.05 0.26
CA LEU A 129 16.85 10.40 0.61
C LEU A 129 18.36 10.55 0.37
N ALA A 130 19.16 9.51 0.63
CA ALA A 130 20.59 9.54 0.31
C ALA A 130 20.91 9.66 -1.20
N HIS A 131 19.96 9.37 -2.09
CA HIS A 131 20.09 9.50 -3.55
C HIS A 131 19.32 10.69 -4.14
N GLU A 132 18.68 11.52 -3.30
CA GLU A 132 18.00 12.71 -3.78
C GLU A 132 18.99 13.81 -4.21
N THR A 133 18.51 14.76 -5.02
CA THR A 133 19.39 15.78 -5.63
C THR A 133 19.07 17.21 -5.20
N SER A 134 18.07 17.44 -4.35
CA SER A 134 17.64 18.78 -3.96
C SER A 134 18.54 19.42 -2.89
N GLY A 135 19.38 18.65 -2.20
CA GLY A 135 20.30 19.17 -1.17
C GLY A 135 19.61 19.42 0.17
N ILE A 136 18.94 18.40 0.70
CA ILE A 136 18.25 18.44 2.00
C ILE A 136 19.16 17.96 3.15
N THR A 137 18.67 18.10 4.38
CA THR A 137 19.26 17.47 5.58
C THR A 137 18.27 16.49 6.21
N GLU A 138 18.62 15.21 6.29
CA GLU A 138 17.78 14.18 6.94
C GLU A 138 18.04 14.11 8.46
N TYR A 139 16.96 13.93 9.22
CA TYR A 139 16.94 13.59 10.64
C TYR A 139 16.25 12.21 10.81
N PRO A 140 17.03 11.13 11.03
CA PRO A 140 16.54 9.75 11.07
C PRO A 140 15.90 9.37 12.42
N PHE A 141 14.72 9.91 12.75
CA PHE A 141 14.07 9.69 14.06
C PHE A 141 13.40 8.33 14.26
N THR A 142 12.94 7.70 13.17
CA THR A 142 12.03 6.54 13.18
C THR A 142 10.61 6.86 13.70
N GLY A 143 9.66 5.96 13.44
CA GLY A 143 8.27 6.09 13.90
C GLY A 143 8.08 5.97 15.41
N ASP A 144 9.03 5.38 16.13
CA ASP A 144 8.94 5.13 17.59
C ASP A 144 9.47 6.30 18.45
N VAL A 145 9.82 7.43 17.83
CA VAL A 145 10.32 8.61 18.54
C VAL A 145 9.27 9.14 19.53
N ASP A 146 9.72 9.52 20.73
CA ASP A 146 8.88 10.24 21.69
C ASP A 146 8.42 11.58 21.12
N PHE A 147 7.12 11.88 21.24
CA PHE A 147 6.56 13.08 20.62
C PHE A 147 7.02 14.38 21.25
N THR A 148 7.41 14.40 22.53
CA THR A 148 7.98 15.58 23.17
C THR A 148 9.36 15.85 22.58
N LEU A 149 10.20 14.82 22.51
CA LEU A 149 11.52 14.89 21.87
C LEU A 149 11.42 15.32 20.41
N LEU A 150 10.47 14.76 19.65
CA LEU A 150 10.25 15.13 18.25
C LEU A 150 9.84 16.60 18.12
N THR A 151 8.91 17.07 18.96
CA THR A 151 8.46 18.46 18.97
C THR A 151 9.60 19.43 19.26
N ASP A 152 10.40 19.14 20.30
CA ASP A 152 11.54 19.96 20.67
C ASP A 152 12.60 19.98 19.56
N SER A 153 12.85 18.83 18.93
CA SER A 153 13.79 18.71 17.82
C SER A 153 13.32 19.47 16.58
N ILE A 154 12.02 19.42 16.26
CA ILE A 154 11.43 20.17 15.14
C ILE A 154 11.72 21.66 15.31
N ARG A 155 11.45 22.21 16.50
CA ARG A 155 11.69 23.62 16.82
C ARG A 155 13.18 23.97 16.83
N GLN A 156 13.99 23.19 17.54
CA GLN A 156 15.41 23.44 17.72
C GLN A 156 16.18 23.39 16.39
N HIS A 157 15.87 22.40 15.56
CA HIS A 157 16.57 22.16 14.30
C HIS A 157 15.87 22.74 13.08
N ARG A 158 14.70 23.39 13.26
CA ARG A 158 13.85 23.94 12.19
C ARG A 158 13.51 22.89 11.13
N ILE A 159 13.10 21.71 11.58
CA ILE A 159 12.66 20.64 10.69
C ILE A 159 11.34 21.08 10.05
N ASN A 160 11.31 21.19 8.72
CA ASN A 160 10.16 21.71 7.98
C ASN A 160 9.47 20.63 7.14
N VAL A 161 10.01 19.41 7.06
CA VAL A 161 9.39 18.28 6.36
C VAL A 161 9.26 17.09 7.30
N LEU A 162 8.05 16.55 7.44
CA LEU A 162 7.81 15.28 8.13
C LEU A 162 7.49 14.19 7.10
N ALA A 163 8.22 13.08 7.12
CA ALA A 163 8.02 11.95 6.21
C ALA A 163 7.68 10.69 7.01
N GLY A 164 6.47 10.13 6.89
CA GLY A 164 6.06 8.99 7.74
C GLY A 164 4.81 8.27 7.29
N VAL A 165 4.31 7.35 8.12
CA VAL A 165 3.02 6.69 7.87
C VAL A 165 1.86 7.54 8.43
N PRO A 166 0.71 7.62 7.74
CA PRO A 166 -0.47 8.36 8.18
C PRO A 166 -0.88 8.13 9.64
N ALA A 167 -1.00 6.88 10.08
CA ALA A 167 -1.39 6.56 11.45
C ALA A 167 -0.52 7.28 12.50
N GLN A 168 0.81 7.25 12.34
CA GLN A 168 1.74 7.86 13.29
C GLN A 168 1.71 9.38 13.23
N LEU A 169 1.60 9.96 12.03
CA LEU A 169 1.46 11.40 11.83
C LEU A 169 0.17 11.93 12.48
N LEU A 170 -0.92 11.18 12.38
CA LEU A 170 -2.21 11.52 13.00
C LEU A 170 -2.17 11.37 14.52
N THR A 171 -1.51 10.34 15.05
CA THR A 171 -1.29 10.20 16.50
C THR A 171 -0.51 11.39 17.04
N PHE A 172 0.56 11.78 16.35
CA PHE A 172 1.35 12.96 16.72
C PHE A 172 0.50 14.24 16.68
N ALA A 173 -0.27 14.44 15.60
CA ALA A 173 -1.19 15.57 15.47
C ALA A 173 -2.23 15.61 16.60
N SER A 174 -2.81 14.48 16.97
CA SER A 174 -3.77 14.37 18.09
C SER A 174 -3.15 14.75 19.44
N VAL A 175 -1.88 14.41 19.67
CA VAL A 175 -1.13 14.83 20.87
C VAL A 175 -0.94 16.35 20.88
N LEU A 176 -0.49 16.93 19.77
CA LEU A 176 -0.31 18.38 19.64
C LEU A 176 -1.65 19.15 19.82
N GLU A 177 -2.72 18.68 19.19
CA GLU A 177 -4.06 19.28 19.30
C GLU A 177 -4.57 19.26 20.75
N ARG A 178 -4.42 18.14 21.47
CA ARG A 178 -4.78 18.05 22.91
C ARG A 178 -3.97 19.00 23.78
N GLN A 179 -2.74 19.32 23.39
CA GLN A 179 -1.87 20.27 24.08
C GLN A 179 -2.10 21.73 23.63
N GLY A 180 -2.99 21.96 22.67
CA GLY A 180 -3.21 23.29 22.08
C GLY A 180 -1.99 23.82 21.33
N GLN A 181 -1.11 22.94 20.84
CA GLN A 181 0.12 23.29 20.13
C GLN A 181 -0.06 23.16 18.62
N THR A 182 0.61 24.03 17.89
CA THR A 182 0.81 23.93 16.44
C THR A 182 2.31 24.00 16.13
N LEU A 183 2.70 23.46 14.97
CA LEU A 183 4.06 23.51 14.43
C LEU A 183 3.99 24.14 13.04
N ALA A 184 3.90 25.46 13.01
CA ALA A 184 3.79 26.24 11.78
C ALA A 184 5.09 26.20 10.94
N GLU A 185 6.22 25.82 11.54
CA GLU A 185 7.48 25.55 10.86
C GLU A 185 7.45 24.30 9.97
N VAL A 186 6.48 23.40 10.15
CA VAL A 186 6.28 22.26 9.26
C VAL A 186 5.55 22.73 8.01
N GLU A 187 6.28 22.74 6.89
CA GLU A 187 5.80 23.18 5.58
C GLU A 187 5.43 22.02 4.65
N SER A 188 5.82 20.79 4.99
CA SER A 188 5.41 19.60 4.22
C SER A 188 5.25 18.38 5.09
N VAL A 189 4.21 17.60 4.79
CA VAL A 189 3.96 16.28 5.38
C VAL A 189 3.85 15.28 4.23
N LEU A 190 4.87 14.44 4.10
CA LEU A 190 4.97 13.40 3.08
C LEU A 190 4.59 12.05 3.68
N TYR A 191 3.52 11.44 3.18
CA TYR A 191 3.01 10.20 3.76
C TYR A 191 3.14 8.99 2.82
N GLY A 192 3.28 7.79 3.39
CA GLY A 192 3.36 6.56 2.61
C GLY A 192 2.74 5.35 3.30
N GLY A 193 2.39 4.34 2.51
CA GLY A 193 1.89 3.04 3.00
C GLY A 193 0.39 2.98 3.29
N GLU A 194 -0.28 4.12 3.51
CA GLU A 194 -1.73 4.23 3.75
C GLU A 194 -2.32 5.39 2.96
N SER A 195 -3.63 5.37 2.74
CA SER A 195 -4.36 6.53 2.20
C SER A 195 -4.69 7.51 3.32
N LEU A 196 -4.73 8.80 2.99
CA LEU A 196 -5.30 9.84 3.85
C LEU A 196 -6.66 10.25 3.29
N PHE A 197 -7.58 10.59 4.19
CA PHE A 197 -8.93 11.01 3.84
C PHE A 197 -9.25 12.41 4.36
N ALA A 198 -10.35 13.00 3.89
CA ALA A 198 -10.68 14.41 4.10
C ALA A 198 -10.67 14.84 5.58
N GLY A 199 -11.23 14.04 6.50
CA GLY A 199 -11.23 14.35 7.93
C GLY A 199 -9.82 14.36 8.53
N GLN A 200 -9.01 13.36 8.17
CA GLN A 200 -7.62 13.24 8.61
C GLN A 200 -6.76 14.42 8.10
N LEU A 201 -6.99 14.87 6.86
CA LEU A 201 -6.34 16.06 6.33
C LEU A 201 -6.70 17.33 7.13
N GLN A 202 -7.97 17.50 7.50
CA GLN A 202 -8.40 18.64 8.34
C GLN A 202 -7.72 18.62 9.71
N MET A 203 -7.53 17.44 10.31
CA MET A 203 -6.76 17.30 11.55
C MET A 203 -5.31 17.74 11.37
N LEU A 204 -4.63 17.23 10.34
CA LEU A 204 -3.23 17.59 10.06
C LEU A 204 -3.08 19.10 9.82
N HIS A 205 -3.97 19.72 9.04
CA HIS A 205 -3.95 21.17 8.79
C HIS A 205 -4.18 22.03 10.04
N ARG A 206 -4.89 21.54 11.05
CA ARG A 206 -5.06 22.29 12.31
C ARG A 206 -3.76 22.39 13.11
N VAL A 207 -2.89 21.39 13.04
CA VAL A 207 -1.61 21.37 13.78
C VAL A 207 -0.42 21.81 12.92
N PHE A 208 -0.48 21.60 11.61
CA PHE A 208 0.52 21.98 10.61
C PHE A 208 -0.11 22.94 9.59
N PRO A 209 -0.43 24.18 9.97
CA PRO A 209 -1.27 25.08 9.17
C PRO A 209 -0.63 25.52 7.84
N ASN A 210 0.68 25.36 7.69
CA ASN A 210 1.42 25.73 6.48
C ASN A 210 1.83 24.51 5.65
N ALA A 211 1.44 23.30 6.07
CA ALA A 211 1.94 22.08 5.45
C ALA A 211 1.24 21.81 4.11
N TRP A 212 2.06 21.57 3.09
CA TRP A 212 1.62 20.83 1.92
C TRP A 212 1.62 19.33 2.26
N ILE A 213 0.45 18.70 2.14
CA ILE A 213 0.28 17.27 2.45
C ILE A 213 0.21 16.48 1.16
N ALA A 214 1.15 15.55 0.97
CA ALA A 214 1.23 14.75 -0.24
C ALA A 214 1.73 13.34 0.06
N SER A 215 1.41 12.40 -0.83
CA SER A 215 2.05 11.09 -0.75
C SER A 215 3.52 11.23 -1.12
N ILE A 216 4.42 10.62 -0.34
CA ILE A 216 5.84 10.54 -0.67
C ILE A 216 6.09 9.76 -1.98
N GLY A 217 5.14 8.88 -2.33
CA GLY A 217 5.18 7.98 -3.47
C GLY A 217 4.46 6.68 -3.15
N TYR A 218 4.11 5.93 -4.19
CA TYR A 218 3.46 4.63 -4.08
C TYR A 218 4.48 3.51 -4.34
N ALA A 219 4.65 2.68 -3.33
CA ALA A 219 5.56 1.56 -3.34
C ALA A 219 5.01 0.42 -2.48
N SER A 220 5.49 -0.79 -2.74
CA SER A 220 5.25 -1.94 -1.88
C SER A 220 6.53 -2.76 -1.75
N VAL A 221 6.67 -3.50 -0.65
CA VAL A 221 7.91 -4.27 -0.39
C VAL A 221 8.12 -5.38 -1.43
N ASP A 222 7.03 -5.94 -1.94
CA ASP A 222 7.06 -6.88 -3.07
C ASP A 222 7.33 -6.15 -4.40
N ALA A 223 6.54 -5.16 -4.80
CA ALA A 223 6.67 -4.55 -6.14
C ALA A 223 7.85 -3.58 -6.31
N GLY A 224 8.37 -3.03 -5.22
CA GLY A 224 9.31 -1.91 -5.24
C GLY A 224 8.58 -0.60 -5.56
N PHE A 225 9.13 0.18 -6.48
CA PHE A 225 8.61 1.48 -6.88
C PHE A 225 7.48 1.33 -7.91
N ILE A 226 6.28 1.77 -7.54
CA ILE A 226 5.07 1.65 -8.37
C ILE A 226 4.63 3.00 -8.94
N GLY A 227 4.77 4.09 -8.18
CA GLY A 227 4.36 5.40 -8.66
C GLY A 227 5.06 6.54 -7.93
N ALA A 228 5.60 7.49 -8.70
CA ALA A 228 6.12 8.75 -8.20
C ALA A 228 4.97 9.70 -7.87
N THR A 229 5.18 10.58 -6.90
CA THR A 229 4.30 11.74 -6.70
C THR A 229 5.04 13.00 -7.14
N SER A 230 4.38 13.81 -7.94
CA SER A 230 4.82 15.15 -8.34
C SER A 230 3.86 16.20 -7.78
N ARG A 231 4.26 17.47 -7.73
CA ARG A 231 3.44 18.53 -7.13
C ARG A 231 2.09 18.80 -7.82
N ASP A 232 1.92 18.32 -9.05
CA ASP A 232 0.66 18.38 -9.81
C ASP A 232 -0.23 17.14 -9.62
N CYS A 233 0.22 16.15 -8.85
CA CYS A 233 -0.62 15.04 -8.42
C CYS A 233 -1.58 15.51 -7.33
N ALA A 234 -2.86 15.15 -7.48
CA ALA A 234 -3.79 15.20 -6.37
C ALA A 234 -3.46 14.11 -5.33
N LEU A 235 -4.11 14.16 -4.17
CA LEU A 235 -3.97 13.13 -3.14
C LEU A 235 -4.33 11.75 -3.72
N GLY A 236 -3.47 10.75 -3.54
CA GLY A 236 -3.67 9.40 -4.10
C GLY A 236 -3.43 9.28 -5.61
N GLU A 237 -3.00 10.35 -6.30
CA GLU A 237 -2.50 10.29 -7.67
C GLU A 237 -0.99 10.05 -7.71
N HIS A 238 -0.56 9.25 -8.68
CA HIS A 238 0.83 8.91 -8.92
C HIS A 238 1.14 8.80 -10.41
N ARG A 239 2.42 8.88 -10.76
CA ARG A 239 2.96 8.76 -12.11
C ARG A 239 3.92 7.58 -12.19
N MET A 240 3.81 6.75 -13.22
CA MET A 240 4.74 5.64 -13.40
C MET A 240 6.00 6.06 -14.16
N LEU A 241 7.17 5.72 -13.61
CA LEU A 241 8.44 5.79 -14.31
C LEU A 241 8.61 4.62 -15.29
N ALA A 242 8.38 4.86 -16.58
CA ALA A 242 8.39 3.82 -17.62
C ALA A 242 9.74 3.07 -17.79
N SER A 243 10.84 3.57 -17.23
CA SER A 243 12.12 2.86 -17.19
C SER A 243 12.24 1.86 -16.03
N HIS A 244 11.38 1.94 -15.02
CA HIS A 244 11.45 1.09 -13.83
C HIS A 244 10.43 -0.05 -13.87
N SER A 245 9.19 0.26 -14.26
CA SER A 245 8.10 -0.71 -14.37
C SER A 245 7.10 -0.33 -15.45
N VAL A 246 6.27 -1.30 -15.84
CA VAL A 246 5.08 -1.11 -16.68
C VAL A 246 3.84 -1.37 -15.82
N LEU A 247 2.86 -0.47 -15.88
CA LEU A 247 1.57 -0.64 -15.21
C LEU A 247 0.47 -0.95 -16.22
N GLU A 248 -0.40 -1.86 -15.83
CA GLU A 248 -1.64 -2.16 -16.54
C GLU A 248 -2.79 -2.02 -15.55
N ILE A 249 -3.89 -1.42 -15.98
CA ILE A 249 -5.16 -1.46 -15.25
C ILE A 249 -6.06 -2.39 -16.04
N ILE A 250 -6.59 -3.43 -15.39
CA ILE A 250 -7.44 -4.41 -16.07
C ILE A 250 -8.81 -4.51 -15.41
N ASP A 251 -9.85 -4.78 -16.20
CA ASP A 251 -11.17 -5.10 -15.68
C ASP A 251 -11.09 -6.40 -14.87
N GLU A 252 -11.57 -6.36 -13.61
CA GLU A 252 -11.48 -7.50 -12.69
C GLU A 252 -12.24 -8.74 -13.17
N HIS A 253 -13.22 -8.56 -14.06
CA HIS A 253 -14.07 -9.63 -14.55
C HIS A 253 -13.67 -10.11 -15.93
N THR A 254 -13.50 -9.18 -16.88
CA THR A 254 -13.22 -9.53 -18.28
C THR A 254 -11.73 -9.74 -18.53
N GLY A 255 -10.85 -9.19 -17.69
CA GLY A 255 -9.41 -9.18 -17.92
C GLY A 255 -8.94 -8.22 -19.02
N GLU A 256 -9.86 -7.44 -19.59
CA GLU A 256 -9.57 -6.41 -20.59
C GLU A 256 -8.67 -5.33 -20.02
N VAL A 257 -7.69 -4.88 -20.80
CA VAL A 257 -6.84 -3.72 -20.46
C VAL A 257 -7.65 -2.44 -20.60
N ILE A 258 -7.66 -1.64 -19.54
CA ILE A 258 -8.36 -0.36 -19.45
C ILE A 258 -7.37 0.75 -19.79
N GLU A 259 -7.66 1.47 -20.87
CA GLU A 259 -6.92 2.66 -21.29
C GLU A 259 -7.73 3.95 -21.07
N GLU A 260 -9.04 3.84 -20.82
CA GLU A 260 -9.92 4.97 -20.55
C GLU A 260 -9.59 5.64 -19.21
N CYS A 261 -9.73 6.96 -19.15
CA CYS A 261 -9.67 7.68 -17.89
C CYS A 261 -10.90 7.36 -17.02
N ASP A 262 -10.71 7.44 -15.70
CA ASP A 262 -11.75 7.31 -14.67
C ASP A 262 -12.45 5.95 -14.58
N ARG A 263 -12.16 5.00 -15.48
CA ARG A 263 -12.61 3.62 -15.36
C ARG A 263 -11.70 2.86 -14.39
N THR A 264 -12.28 2.47 -13.25
CA THR A 264 -11.58 1.70 -12.22
C THR A 264 -11.37 0.25 -12.66
N GLY A 265 -10.17 -0.27 -12.39
CA GLY A 265 -9.83 -1.68 -12.55
C GLY A 265 -8.72 -2.09 -11.60
N ARG A 266 -8.30 -3.35 -11.68
CA ARG A 266 -7.20 -3.91 -10.88
C ARG A 266 -5.86 -3.48 -11.45
N LEU A 267 -4.98 -3.01 -10.57
CA LEU A 267 -3.63 -2.61 -10.93
C LEU A 267 -2.69 -3.82 -10.98
N LEU A 268 -2.03 -3.98 -12.13
CA LEU A 268 -0.93 -4.92 -12.33
C LEU A 268 0.38 -4.16 -12.56
N ILE A 269 1.48 -4.77 -12.15
CA ILE A 269 2.83 -4.26 -12.39
C ILE A 269 3.74 -5.31 -13.01
N THR A 270 4.55 -4.87 -13.97
CA THR A 270 5.74 -5.59 -14.44
C THR A 270 6.97 -4.78 -14.07
N ASN A 271 7.75 -5.24 -13.10
CA ASN A 271 8.98 -4.56 -12.66
C ASN A 271 10.14 -4.94 -13.59
N LEU A 272 10.76 -3.94 -14.23
CA LEU A 272 11.81 -4.13 -15.24
C LEU A 272 13.20 -4.23 -14.63
N THR A 273 13.38 -3.91 -13.35
CA THR A 273 14.68 -3.86 -12.67
C THR A 273 14.94 -5.08 -11.80
N ARG A 274 13.90 -5.82 -11.39
CA ARG A 274 14.03 -7.05 -10.60
C ARG A 274 14.32 -8.27 -11.47
N ARG A 275 15.28 -9.08 -11.03
CA ARG A 275 15.73 -10.34 -11.64
C ARG A 275 15.73 -11.49 -10.63
N LEU A 276 16.17 -11.30 -9.40
CA LEU A 276 16.20 -12.36 -8.37
C LEU A 276 14.80 -12.87 -8.06
N MET A 277 13.86 -11.94 -7.88
CA MET A 277 12.43 -12.20 -7.68
C MET A 277 11.64 -11.42 -8.75
N PRO A 278 11.48 -11.95 -9.97
CA PRO A 278 10.79 -11.25 -11.04
C PRO A 278 9.30 -11.07 -10.75
N LEU A 279 8.75 -9.92 -11.12
CA LEU A 279 7.33 -9.57 -10.98
C LEU A 279 6.81 -9.12 -12.34
N ILE A 280 6.04 -9.98 -13.00
CA ILE A 280 5.60 -9.81 -14.39
C ILE A 280 4.09 -9.99 -14.42
N ARG A 281 3.36 -8.90 -14.73
CA ARG A 281 1.89 -8.81 -14.55
C ARG A 281 1.45 -9.21 -13.14
N TYR A 282 2.20 -8.77 -12.14
CA TYR A 282 1.92 -9.01 -10.74
C TYR A 282 0.74 -8.17 -10.27
N PRO A 283 -0.33 -8.75 -9.72
CA PRO A 283 -1.41 -7.98 -9.12
C PRO A 283 -0.95 -7.38 -7.80
N VAL A 284 -0.87 -6.05 -7.74
CA VAL A 284 -0.45 -5.33 -6.53
C VAL A 284 -1.50 -5.45 -5.41
N GLY A 285 -2.74 -5.71 -5.81
CA GLY A 285 -3.90 -5.89 -4.94
C GLY A 285 -4.68 -4.60 -4.69
N ASP A 286 -4.31 -3.51 -5.36
CA ASP A 286 -5.04 -2.25 -5.35
C ASP A 286 -5.88 -2.09 -6.63
N LEU A 287 -6.96 -1.31 -6.51
CA LEU A 287 -7.71 -0.77 -7.62
C LEU A 287 -7.10 0.57 -8.03
N ALA A 288 -7.14 0.87 -9.33
CA ALA A 288 -6.69 2.14 -9.86
C ALA A 288 -7.54 2.56 -11.07
N CYS A 289 -7.46 3.84 -11.43
CA CYS A 289 -7.94 4.34 -12.71
C CYS A 289 -6.93 5.31 -13.31
N TRP A 290 -6.90 5.43 -14.63
CA TRP A 290 -6.10 6.46 -15.31
C TRP A 290 -6.76 7.84 -15.13
N ARG A 291 -5.93 8.86 -14.96
CA ARG A 291 -6.35 10.27 -14.88
C ARG A 291 -5.89 11.10 -16.07
N GLU A 292 -5.04 10.52 -16.92
CA GLU A 292 -4.51 11.14 -18.12
C GLU A 292 -4.59 10.15 -19.30
N PRO A 293 -4.75 10.65 -20.54
CA PRO A 293 -4.76 9.81 -21.73
C PRO A 293 -3.47 8.98 -21.89
N ALA A 294 -3.55 7.84 -22.58
CA ALA A 294 -2.41 6.98 -22.87
C ALA A 294 -1.23 7.67 -23.60
N THR A 295 -1.49 8.81 -24.25
CA THR A 295 -0.47 9.62 -24.93
C THR A 295 0.34 10.51 -23.98
N ALA A 296 -0.10 10.68 -22.73
CA ALA A 296 0.61 11.47 -21.74
C ALA A 296 1.88 10.74 -21.26
N SER A 297 3.01 11.45 -21.26
CA SER A 297 4.25 10.93 -20.70
C SER A 297 4.10 10.71 -19.20
N MET A 298 4.47 9.51 -18.72
CA MET A 298 4.29 9.11 -17.32
C MET A 298 2.87 9.42 -16.81
N ARG A 299 1.86 8.99 -17.57
CA ARG A 299 0.45 9.28 -17.30
C ARG A 299 0.07 9.04 -15.84
N LYS A 300 -0.73 9.94 -15.28
CA LYS A 300 -1.26 9.82 -13.91
C LYS A 300 -2.26 8.69 -13.79
N PHE A 301 -2.20 8.00 -12.66
CA PHE A 301 -3.24 7.10 -12.17
C PHE A 301 -3.58 7.46 -10.73
N ALA A 302 -4.81 7.18 -10.31
CA ALA A 302 -5.24 7.32 -8.92
C ALA A 302 -5.53 5.96 -8.31
N LEU A 303 -5.22 5.79 -7.02
CA LEU A 303 -5.62 4.61 -6.24
C LEU A 303 -7.10 4.71 -5.86
N MET A 304 -7.81 3.60 -5.99
CA MET A 304 -9.27 3.50 -5.79
C MET A 304 -9.63 2.43 -4.75
N GLY A 305 -8.75 2.21 -3.77
CA GLY A 305 -8.89 1.20 -2.72
C GLY A 305 -8.35 -0.17 -3.11
N ARG A 306 -8.82 -1.23 -2.42
CA ARG A 306 -8.32 -2.61 -2.60
C ARG A 306 -9.15 -3.37 -3.64
N SER A 307 -8.47 -4.18 -4.45
CA SER A 307 -9.11 -5.12 -5.38
C SER A 307 -9.88 -6.20 -4.63
N MET A 308 -10.98 -6.68 -5.23
CA MET A 308 -11.77 -7.80 -4.71
C MET A 308 -10.97 -9.10 -4.57
N SER A 309 -9.93 -9.26 -5.41
CA SER A 309 -9.02 -10.40 -5.38
C SER A 309 -7.91 -10.27 -4.32
N SER A 310 -7.88 -9.15 -3.61
CA SER A 310 -6.90 -8.93 -2.55
C SER A 310 -7.17 -9.83 -1.35
N GLN A 311 -6.17 -10.62 -0.96
CA GLN A 311 -6.18 -11.44 0.26
C GLN A 311 -5.92 -10.63 1.54
N ARG A 312 -5.72 -9.32 1.40
CA ARG A 312 -5.41 -8.39 2.49
C ARG A 312 -6.20 -7.10 2.37
N VAL A 313 -6.59 -6.55 3.50
CA VAL A 313 -7.28 -5.26 3.58
C VAL A 313 -6.56 -4.39 4.59
N ARG A 314 -6.36 -3.11 4.24
CA ARG A 314 -5.67 -2.15 5.10
C ARG A 314 -6.65 -1.08 5.58
N VAL A 315 -6.66 -0.89 6.90
CA VAL A 315 -7.48 0.10 7.59
C VAL A 315 -6.57 0.78 8.60
N SER A 316 -6.28 2.07 8.45
CA SER A 316 -5.16 2.71 9.15
C SER A 316 -3.87 1.85 9.03
N SER A 317 -3.12 1.70 10.12
CA SER A 317 -1.92 0.84 10.20
C SER A 317 -2.24 -0.66 10.29
N LEU A 318 -3.51 -1.04 10.46
CA LEU A 318 -3.95 -2.43 10.58
C LEU A 318 -4.02 -3.11 9.21
N THR A 319 -3.46 -4.33 9.12
CA THR A 319 -3.64 -5.22 7.98
C THR A 319 -4.44 -6.44 8.41
N LEU A 320 -5.60 -6.63 7.79
CA LEU A 320 -6.49 -7.78 7.99
C LEU A 320 -6.33 -8.76 6.82
N LEU A 321 -6.26 -10.06 7.12
CA LEU A 321 -6.23 -11.13 6.12
C LEU A 321 -7.61 -11.78 6.01
N ILE A 322 -8.04 -12.02 4.77
CA ILE A 322 -9.33 -12.64 4.46
C ILE A 322 -9.40 -14.06 5.04
N ASP A 323 -8.36 -14.87 4.81
CA ASP A 323 -8.27 -16.25 5.32
C ASP A 323 -8.33 -16.34 6.86
N ASP A 324 -7.75 -15.35 7.56
CA ASP A 324 -7.82 -15.29 9.02
C ASP A 324 -9.26 -15.00 9.48
N ILE A 325 -9.97 -14.10 8.80
CA ILE A 325 -11.37 -13.79 9.09
C ILE A 325 -12.26 -15.00 8.80
N ASP A 326 -12.07 -15.66 7.66
CA ASP A 326 -12.74 -16.93 7.32
C ASP A 326 -12.54 -17.96 8.45
N THR A 327 -11.30 -18.14 8.90
CA THR A 327 -10.95 -19.08 9.99
C THR A 327 -11.62 -18.70 11.31
N ILE A 328 -11.66 -17.40 11.65
CA ILE A 328 -12.32 -16.91 12.87
C ILE A 328 -13.82 -17.18 12.81
N ILE A 329 -14.45 -16.90 11.67
CA ILE A 329 -15.88 -17.13 11.44
C ILE A 329 -16.22 -18.62 11.59
N GLN A 330 -15.47 -19.50 10.94
CA GLN A 330 -15.69 -20.95 10.98
C GLN A 330 -15.47 -21.57 12.37
N ARG A 331 -14.60 -20.99 13.19
CA ARG A 331 -14.34 -21.48 14.56
C ARG A 331 -15.42 -21.08 15.56
N ASN A 332 -16.06 -19.93 15.35
CA ASN A 332 -16.99 -19.33 16.31
C ASN A 332 -18.45 -19.45 15.88
N THR A 333 -18.71 -19.79 14.62
CA THR A 333 -20.05 -19.90 14.03
C THR A 333 -20.14 -21.08 13.07
N VAL A 334 -21.36 -21.43 12.68
CA VAL A 334 -21.62 -22.45 11.63
C VAL A 334 -21.79 -21.80 10.25
N SER A 335 -21.50 -20.50 10.13
CA SER A 335 -21.70 -19.73 8.90
C SER A 335 -20.44 -19.66 8.06
N ASP A 336 -20.59 -19.71 6.74
CA ASP A 336 -19.54 -19.35 5.78
C ASP A 336 -19.81 -17.98 5.12
N ASP A 337 -20.94 -17.35 5.47
CA ASP A 337 -21.43 -16.12 4.86
C ASP A 337 -21.11 -14.92 5.75
N TRP A 338 -20.15 -14.13 5.28
CA TRP A 338 -19.70 -12.92 5.94
C TRP A 338 -19.20 -11.89 4.92
N GLN A 339 -19.17 -10.63 5.35
CA GLN A 339 -18.64 -9.49 4.63
C GLN A 339 -17.99 -8.49 5.59
N LEU A 340 -16.79 -8.04 5.24
CA LEU A 340 -16.13 -6.93 5.92
C LEU A 340 -16.51 -5.63 5.21
N VAL A 341 -17.19 -4.73 5.92
CA VAL A 341 -17.54 -3.40 5.44
C VAL A 341 -16.63 -2.40 6.13
N ILE A 342 -15.91 -1.61 5.34
CA ILE A 342 -15.03 -0.55 5.83
C ILE A 342 -15.64 0.78 5.43
N SER A 343 -15.69 1.71 6.36
CA SER A 343 -16.11 3.08 6.11
C SER A 343 -15.29 4.03 6.98
N GLN A 344 -15.57 5.32 6.85
CA GLN A 344 -14.97 6.33 7.70
C GLN A 344 -16.06 7.29 8.19
N SER A 345 -16.02 7.64 9.47
CA SER A 345 -16.85 8.68 10.06
C SER A 345 -15.96 9.71 10.73
N ALA A 346 -16.03 10.96 10.24
CA ALA A 346 -15.10 12.02 10.60
C ALA A 346 -13.62 11.59 10.42
N ASN A 347 -12.91 11.31 11.52
CA ASN A 347 -11.49 10.96 11.53
C ASN A 347 -11.23 9.51 11.94
N VAL A 348 -12.29 8.72 12.13
CA VAL A 348 -12.23 7.35 12.66
C VAL A 348 -12.57 6.38 11.54
N ASP A 349 -11.69 5.40 11.31
CA ASP A 349 -11.99 4.29 10.41
C ASP A 349 -12.94 3.30 11.12
N ILE A 350 -13.99 2.87 10.42
CA ILE A 350 -14.95 1.89 10.95
C ILE A 350 -14.75 0.57 10.23
N VAL A 351 -14.54 -0.50 10.99
CA VAL A 351 -14.46 -1.87 10.50
C VAL A 351 -15.66 -2.64 11.01
N CYS A 352 -16.58 -2.99 10.11
CA CYS A 352 -17.78 -3.74 10.43
C CYS A 352 -17.71 -5.14 9.83
N LEU A 353 -17.58 -6.18 10.67
CA LEU A 353 -17.73 -7.56 10.25
C LEU A 353 -19.20 -7.96 10.32
N LYS A 354 -19.82 -8.12 9.15
CA LYS A 354 -21.15 -8.67 8.99
C LYS A 354 -21.09 -10.18 8.78
N TRP A 355 -21.94 -10.94 9.46
CA TRP A 355 -22.07 -12.39 9.26
C TRP A 355 -23.54 -12.83 9.25
N VAL A 356 -23.84 -13.97 8.64
CA VAL A 356 -25.22 -14.46 8.48
C VAL A 356 -25.44 -15.70 9.36
N PRO A 357 -26.29 -15.64 10.40
CA PRO A 357 -26.62 -16.80 11.20
C PRO A 357 -27.62 -17.71 10.47
N GLU A 358 -27.55 -19.02 10.70
CA GLU A 358 -28.51 -19.99 10.14
C GLU A 358 -29.93 -19.77 10.69
N ALA A 359 -30.03 -19.36 11.96
CA ALA A 359 -31.28 -18.96 12.60
C ALA A 359 -31.00 -17.94 13.73
N LEU A 360 -31.89 -16.97 13.89
CA LEU A 360 -31.82 -16.00 14.99
C LEU A 360 -32.20 -16.68 16.31
N LYS A 361 -31.19 -16.91 17.14
CA LYS A 361 -31.33 -17.46 18.50
C LYS A 361 -30.58 -16.58 19.51
N PRO A 362 -30.85 -16.66 20.83
CA PRO A 362 -30.11 -15.90 21.85
C PRO A 362 -28.58 -16.05 21.75
N GLU A 363 -28.09 -17.21 21.30
CA GLU A 363 -26.67 -17.51 21.08
C GLU A 363 -26.03 -16.65 19.97
N THR A 364 -26.83 -16.05 19.08
CA THR A 364 -26.34 -15.19 17.97
C THR A 364 -25.61 -13.95 18.47
N THR A 365 -26.14 -13.33 19.53
CA THR A 365 -25.49 -12.17 20.15
C THR A 365 -24.17 -12.59 20.80
N GLN A 366 -24.17 -13.75 21.48
CA GLN A 366 -22.95 -14.29 22.09
C GLN A 366 -21.88 -14.62 21.03
N ALA A 367 -22.28 -15.17 19.88
CA ALA A 367 -21.38 -15.42 18.76
C ALA A 367 -20.78 -14.13 18.19
N SER A 368 -21.56 -13.05 18.08
CA SER A 368 -21.04 -11.75 17.63
C SER A 368 -19.99 -11.19 18.60
N THR A 369 -20.21 -11.32 19.92
CA THR A 369 -19.21 -10.96 20.95
C THR A 369 -17.97 -11.85 20.86
N ALA A 370 -18.13 -13.16 20.63
CA ALA A 370 -17.00 -14.09 20.47
C ALA A 370 -16.15 -13.74 19.25
N LEU A 371 -16.78 -13.43 18.11
CA LEU A 371 -16.10 -12.97 16.89
C LEU A 371 -15.34 -11.66 17.12
N HIS A 372 -15.95 -10.69 17.80
CA HIS A 372 -15.30 -9.42 18.15
C HIS A 372 -14.03 -9.67 18.98
N ASN A 373 -14.11 -10.52 20.00
CA ASN A 373 -12.97 -10.86 20.85
C ASN A 373 -11.89 -11.64 20.07
N ALA A 374 -12.29 -12.58 19.22
CA ALA A 374 -11.37 -13.37 18.40
C ALA A 374 -10.61 -12.51 17.38
N LEU A 375 -11.25 -11.48 16.83
CA LEU A 375 -10.58 -10.50 15.98
C LEU A 375 -9.51 -9.72 16.76
N ILE A 376 -9.82 -9.23 17.96
CA ILE A 376 -8.85 -8.51 18.79
C ILE A 376 -7.71 -9.43 19.25
N GLU A 377 -8.01 -10.67 19.62
CA GLU A 377 -6.99 -11.65 19.99
C GLU A 377 -6.03 -11.94 18.83
N ARG A 378 -6.58 -12.10 17.62
CA ARG A 378 -5.78 -12.30 16.41
C ARG A 378 -5.01 -11.05 16.00
N TYR A 379 -5.60 -9.88 16.19
CA TYR A 379 -5.06 -8.58 15.80
C TYR A 379 -5.05 -7.61 16.98
N PRO A 380 -4.09 -7.74 17.93
CA PRO A 380 -4.07 -6.92 19.15
C PRO A 380 -4.02 -5.41 18.90
N LEU A 381 -3.48 -4.99 17.74
CA LEU A 381 -3.43 -3.60 17.29
C LEU A 381 -4.84 -2.97 17.18
N ILE A 382 -5.90 -3.77 16.96
CA ILE A 382 -7.28 -3.27 16.97
C ILE A 382 -7.60 -2.59 18.31
N ALA A 383 -7.25 -3.22 19.44
CA ALA A 383 -7.56 -2.66 20.76
C ALA A 383 -6.85 -1.32 20.99
N GLN A 384 -5.59 -1.21 20.54
CA GLN A 384 -4.83 0.03 20.61
C GLN A 384 -5.45 1.13 19.75
N LEU A 385 -5.75 0.84 18.48
CA LEU A 385 -6.37 1.81 17.57
C LEU A 385 -7.76 2.27 18.07
N CYS A 386 -8.53 1.38 18.71
CA CYS A 386 -9.78 1.75 19.37
C CYS A 386 -9.55 2.68 20.58
N ALA A 387 -8.56 2.37 21.43
CA ALA A 387 -8.22 3.20 22.59
C ALA A 387 -7.72 4.61 22.17
N ASP A 388 -7.01 4.69 21.05
CA ASP A 388 -6.51 5.94 20.48
C ASP A 388 -7.57 6.71 19.68
N GLY A 389 -8.78 6.16 19.54
CA GLY A 389 -9.89 6.77 18.81
C GLY A 389 -9.66 6.84 17.30
N GLN A 390 -8.82 5.95 16.75
CA GLN A 390 -8.50 5.89 15.32
C GLN A 390 -9.32 4.84 14.57
N LEU A 391 -9.82 3.84 15.27
CA LEU A 391 -10.60 2.75 14.71
C LEU A 391 -11.81 2.41 15.58
N GLU A 392 -12.92 2.05 14.95
CA GLU A 392 -14.07 1.43 15.61
C GLU A 392 -14.28 0.04 15.02
N LEU A 393 -14.24 -1.00 15.86
CA LEU A 393 -14.59 -2.36 15.46
C LEU A 393 -16.05 -2.66 15.81
N GLN A 394 -16.81 -3.06 14.80
CA GLN A 394 -18.19 -3.51 14.94
C GLN A 394 -18.32 -4.95 14.43
N VAL A 395 -19.11 -5.77 15.13
CA VAL A 395 -19.52 -7.08 14.64
C VAL A 395 -21.03 -7.19 14.72
N ALA A 396 -21.67 -7.45 13.59
CA ALA A 396 -23.12 -7.52 13.49
C ALA A 396 -23.56 -8.76 12.70
N TYR A 397 -24.63 -9.39 13.15
CA TYR A 397 -25.31 -10.37 12.33
C TYR A 397 -26.29 -9.67 11.37
N CYS A 398 -26.54 -10.28 10.20
CA CYS A 398 -27.44 -9.75 9.19
C CYS A 398 -28.09 -10.89 8.38
N THR A 399 -29.00 -10.53 7.49
CA THR A 399 -29.57 -11.44 6.51
C THR A 399 -28.70 -11.54 5.26
N ALA A 400 -28.85 -12.63 4.51
CA ALA A 400 -28.10 -12.90 3.28
C ALA A 400 -28.26 -11.83 2.18
N ASP A 401 -29.36 -11.08 2.21
CA ASP A 401 -29.68 -10.01 1.24
C ASP A 401 -29.02 -8.68 1.59
N GLU A 402 -28.60 -8.50 2.85
CA GLU A 402 -27.87 -7.30 3.31
C GLU A 402 -26.37 -7.35 2.99
N LEU A 403 -25.87 -8.51 2.55
CA LEU A 403 -24.49 -8.64 2.07
C LEU A 403 -24.39 -8.08 0.65
N ALA A 404 -23.55 -7.06 0.46
CA ALA A 404 -23.39 -6.43 -0.84
C ALA A 404 -22.90 -7.42 -1.91
N ARG A 405 -23.43 -7.23 -3.11
CA ARG A 405 -23.06 -7.97 -4.31
C ARG A 405 -22.49 -7.01 -5.32
N HIS A 406 -21.51 -7.47 -6.08
CA HIS A 406 -20.93 -6.67 -7.14
C HIS A 406 -22.00 -6.38 -8.22
N PRO A 407 -22.20 -5.10 -8.61
CA PRO A 407 -23.35 -4.69 -9.41
C PRO A 407 -23.41 -5.35 -10.80
N ARG A 408 -22.26 -5.72 -11.38
CA ARG A 408 -22.20 -6.36 -12.70
C ARG A 408 -22.31 -7.88 -12.67
N SER A 409 -21.73 -8.54 -11.67
CA SER A 409 -21.61 -10.01 -11.65
C SER A 409 -22.61 -10.71 -10.73
N GLY A 410 -23.25 -9.96 -9.82
CA GLY A 410 -24.13 -10.52 -8.78
C GLY A 410 -23.41 -11.37 -7.72
N LYS A 411 -22.08 -11.57 -7.85
CA LYS A 411 -21.26 -12.31 -6.88
C LYS A 411 -21.15 -11.50 -5.59
N ARG A 412 -21.23 -12.19 -4.45
CA ARG A 412 -21.03 -11.59 -3.13
C ARG A 412 -19.60 -11.05 -3.01
N GLN A 413 -19.48 -9.88 -2.39
CA GLN A 413 -18.20 -9.27 -2.11
C GLN A 413 -17.79 -9.64 -0.69
N ARG A 414 -16.58 -10.18 -0.48
CA ARG A 414 -16.05 -10.41 0.88
C ARG A 414 -15.67 -9.10 1.58
N VAL A 415 -15.26 -8.11 0.81
CA VAL A 415 -14.83 -6.80 1.30
C VAL A 415 -15.58 -5.73 0.55
N VAL A 416 -16.11 -4.75 1.27
CA VAL A 416 -16.74 -3.55 0.72
C VAL A 416 -16.09 -2.36 1.39
N ASP A 417 -15.30 -1.60 0.62
CA ASP A 417 -14.68 -0.37 1.10
C ASP A 417 -15.50 0.83 0.63
N LEU A 418 -16.16 1.50 1.58
CA LEU A 418 -17.03 2.65 1.38
C LEU A 418 -16.32 3.98 1.67
N ARG A 419 -15.01 3.96 1.93
CA ARG A 419 -14.23 5.18 2.12
C ARG A 419 -14.16 5.96 0.82
N ASP A 420 -14.19 7.28 0.93
CA ASP A 420 -14.15 8.15 -0.24
C ASP A 420 -12.71 8.39 -0.71
N TYR A 421 -12.33 7.72 -1.80
CA TYR A 421 -11.04 7.89 -2.46
C TYR A 421 -11.02 9.06 -3.45
N ALA A 422 -12.10 9.85 -3.56
CA ALA A 422 -12.10 11.04 -4.38
C ALA A 422 -11.08 12.05 -3.84
N ALA A 423 -10.08 12.36 -4.66
CA ALA A 423 -9.01 13.26 -4.26
C ALA A 423 -9.53 14.71 -4.20
N PRO A 424 -9.28 15.46 -3.11
CA PRO A 424 -9.37 16.91 -3.16
C PRO A 424 -8.38 17.45 -4.21
N ARG A 425 -8.67 18.64 -4.75
CA ARG A 425 -7.79 19.27 -5.77
C ARG A 425 -6.35 19.36 -5.25
N PRO A 426 -5.33 19.25 -6.12
CA PRO A 426 -3.94 19.37 -5.71
C PRO A 426 -3.70 20.67 -4.95
N GLU A 427 -3.18 20.58 -3.74
CA GLU A 427 -2.64 21.74 -3.03
C GLU A 427 -1.30 22.10 -3.65
N GLN A 428 -1.09 23.39 -3.99
CA GLN A 428 0.15 23.84 -4.60
C GLN A 428 1.11 24.36 -3.51
N ARG A 429 2.22 23.67 -3.27
CA ARG A 429 3.37 24.25 -2.52
C ARG A 429 4.17 25.16 -3.46
N PRO A 430 4.34 26.46 -3.14
CA PRO A 430 5.24 27.34 -3.88
C PRO A 430 6.68 26.78 -3.88
N TRP A 431 7.41 26.99 -4.97
CA TRP A 431 8.87 26.80 -4.96
C TRP A 431 9.50 27.94 -4.16
N THR A 432 10.34 27.61 -3.18
CA THR A 432 11.29 28.57 -2.64
C THR A 432 12.45 28.64 -3.63
N THR A 433 12.49 29.72 -4.40
CA THR A 433 13.55 30.04 -5.36
C THR A 433 14.87 30.34 -4.68
#